data_AF-A0A6N8EF43-F1
#
_entry.id   AF-A0A6N8EF43-F1
#
_cell.length_a   1.000
_cell.length_b   1.000
_cell.length_c   1.000
_cell.angle_alpha   90.00
_cell.angle_beta   90.00
_cell.angle_gamma   90.00
#
_symmetry.space_group_name_H-M   'P 1'
#
loop_
_entity.id
_entity.type
_entity.pdbx_description
1 polymer ?
#
loop_
_entity_poly.entity_id
_entity_poly.type
_entity_poly.pdbx_seq_one_letter_code
_entity_poly.pdbx_strand_id
1 'polypeptide(L)'
;MNTVAFWLNAAIFAVGLIVLYQLFLGIIRKQACFAMYAVRDDLIYLVASGALKEDGPVFRHYYTRVNQLLRAAPNVGLDRLLEAIFTRWEEHDFNEMLRQADAKASILFRDQAFDDQDVRRVVAAYYRALQGLILAHSSVLRLVYLTGFQLAKRLPQAVMRLAPSPYRRALKAVEYADREAGLAEAARLV
;
A
#
# COMPACT_ATOMS: atom_id res chain seq x y z
N MET A 1 -8.67 26.31 -42.58
CA MET A 1 -8.64 26.27 -41.09
C MET A 1 -7.38 26.95 -40.61
N ASN A 2 -7.48 27.82 -39.61
CA ASN A 2 -6.33 28.55 -39.06
C ASN A 2 -5.50 27.61 -38.17
N THR A 3 -4.31 27.23 -38.63
CA THR A 3 -3.44 26.26 -37.93
C THR A 3 -3.09 26.70 -36.51
N VAL A 4 -2.98 28.01 -36.28
CA VAL A 4 -2.71 28.60 -34.96
C VAL A 4 -3.85 28.29 -33.98
N ALA A 5 -5.11 28.43 -34.40
CA ALA A 5 -6.27 28.17 -33.55
C ALA A 5 -6.38 26.68 -33.18
N PHE A 6 -5.99 25.78 -34.10
CA PHE A 6 -5.94 24.34 -33.82
C PHE A 6 -4.93 24.00 -32.71
N TRP A 7 -3.69 24.49 -32.83
CA TRP A 7 -2.66 24.23 -31.81
C TRP A 7 -3.00 24.84 -30.45
N LEU A 8 -3.62 26.02 -30.42
CA LEU A 8 -4.09 26.65 -29.17
C LEU A 8 -5.16 25.79 -28.47
N ASN A 9 -6.16 25.32 -29.21
CA ASN A 9 -7.20 24.44 -28.65
C ASN A 9 -6.62 23.12 -28.15
N ALA A 10 -5.68 22.53 -28.88
CA ALA A 10 -4.99 21.31 -28.46
C ALA A 10 -4.20 21.52 -27.15
N ALA A 11 -3.52 22.67 -27.01
CA ALA A 11 -2.79 23.01 -25.79
C ALA A 11 -3.73 23.21 -24.58
N ILE A 12 -4.83 23.96 -24.75
CA ILE A 12 -5.84 24.15 -23.71
C ILE A 12 -6.42 22.80 -23.25
N PHE A 13 -6.75 21.94 -24.20
CA PHE A 13 -7.26 20.60 -23.92
C PHE A 13 -6.25 19.75 -23.15
N ALA A 14 -4.98 19.75 -23.57
CA ALA A 14 -3.91 19.01 -22.89
C ALA A 14 -3.70 19.51 -21.45
N VAL A 15 -3.70 20.83 -21.22
CA VAL A 15 -3.61 21.42 -19.87
C VAL A 15 -4.81 20.99 -19.02
N GLY A 16 -6.03 21.05 -19.58
CA GLY A 16 -7.24 20.60 -18.90
C GLY A 16 -7.16 19.13 -18.45
N LEU A 17 -6.66 18.25 -19.32
CA LEU A 17 -6.44 16.84 -18.99
C LEU A 17 -5.41 16.64 -17.89
N ILE A 18 -4.30 17.39 -17.93
CA ILE A 18 -3.26 17.31 -16.90
C ILE A 18 -3.82 17.73 -15.53
N VAL A 19 -4.56 18.85 -15.48
CA VAL A 19 -5.17 19.34 -14.23
C VAL A 19 -6.18 18.34 -13.69
N LEU A 20 -7.07 17.83 -14.54
CA LEU A 20 -8.07 16.83 -14.14
C LEU A 20 -7.41 15.55 -13.60
N TYR A 21 -6.34 15.10 -14.25
CA TYR A 21 -5.57 13.94 -13.81
C TYR A 21 -4.88 14.17 -12.46
N GLN A 22 -4.29 15.35 -12.22
CA GLN A 22 -3.68 15.68 -10.93
C GLN A 22 -4.73 15.72 -9.81
N LEU A 23 -5.92 16.28 -10.08
CA LEU A 23 -7.04 16.27 -9.13
C LEU A 23 -7.50 14.85 -8.82
N PHE A 24 -7.64 14.01 -9.84
CA PHE A 24 -8.01 12.60 -9.69
C PHE A 24 -7.00 11.83 -8.82
N LEU A 25 -5.70 12.02 -9.04
CA LEU A 25 -4.66 11.44 -8.19
C LEU A 25 -4.71 11.96 -6.76
N GLY A 26 -4.98 13.25 -6.57
CA GLY A 26 -5.18 13.85 -5.25
C GLY A 26 -6.32 13.18 -4.50
N ILE A 27 -7.45 12.92 -5.16
CA ILE A 27 -8.61 12.23 -4.57
C ILE A 27 -8.24 10.80 -4.18
N ILE A 28 -7.59 10.03 -5.07
CA ILE A 28 -7.19 8.65 -4.80
C ILE A 28 -6.23 8.57 -3.61
N ARG A 29 -5.23 9.45 -3.55
CA ARG A 29 -4.28 9.49 -2.43
C ARG A 29 -4.98 9.80 -1.11
N LYS A 30 -5.90 10.77 -1.11
CA LYS A 30 -6.71 11.07 0.08
C LYS A 30 -7.56 9.89 0.51
N GLN A 31 -8.21 9.19 -0.42
CA GLN A 31 -8.99 7.98 -0.11
C GLN A 31 -8.11 6.88 0.52
N ALA A 32 -6.91 6.65 -0.03
CA ALA A 32 -5.97 5.69 0.54
C ALA A 32 -5.51 6.09 1.96
N CYS A 33 -5.26 7.38 2.19
CA CYS A 33 -4.97 7.88 3.54
C CYS A 33 -6.15 7.69 4.49
N PHE A 34 -7.40 7.94 4.06
CA PHE A 34 -8.59 7.71 4.88
C PHE A 34 -8.78 6.23 5.23
N ALA A 35 -8.51 5.31 4.31
CA ALA A 35 -8.51 3.89 4.62
C ALA A 35 -7.48 3.55 5.71
N MET A 36 -6.30 4.18 5.66
CA MET A 36 -5.27 4.01 6.69
C MET A 36 -5.65 4.64 8.05
N TYR A 37 -6.37 5.77 8.05
CA TYR A 37 -6.96 6.35 9.26
C TYR A 37 -8.03 5.42 9.86
N ALA A 38 -8.90 4.83 9.04
CA ALA A 38 -9.89 3.87 9.52
C ALA A 38 -9.23 2.67 10.21
N VAL A 39 -8.17 2.11 9.62
CA VAL A 39 -7.38 1.04 10.24
C VAL A 39 -6.80 1.46 11.60
N ARG A 40 -6.31 2.70 11.73
CA ARG A 40 -5.82 3.22 13.01
C ARG A 40 -6.93 3.22 14.06
N ASP A 41 -8.11 3.70 13.68
CA ASP A 41 -9.23 3.88 14.59
C ASP A 41 -9.81 2.51 14.99
N ASP A 42 -9.84 1.55 14.06
CA ASP A 42 -10.19 0.15 14.33
C ASP A 42 -9.20 -0.52 15.30
N LEU A 43 -7.89 -0.27 15.17
CA LEU A 43 -6.90 -0.76 16.13
C LEU A 43 -7.14 -0.20 17.54
N ILE A 44 -7.47 1.09 17.65
CA ILE A 44 -7.80 1.73 18.94
C ILE A 44 -9.08 1.13 19.52
N TYR A 45 -10.09 0.89 18.68
CA TYR A 45 -11.33 0.23 19.10
C TYR A 45 -11.09 -1.18 19.63
N LEU A 46 -10.22 -1.97 19.00
CA LEU A 46 -9.87 -3.31 19.49
C LEU A 46 -9.15 -3.28 20.84
N VAL A 47 -8.33 -2.25 21.09
CA VAL A 47 -7.75 -2.03 22.42
C VAL A 47 -8.82 -1.65 23.44
N ALA A 48 -9.71 -0.71 23.10
CA ALA A 48 -10.76 -0.25 23.99
C ALA A 48 -11.78 -1.35 24.35
N SER A 49 -12.06 -2.27 23.43
CA SER A 49 -12.95 -3.43 23.65
C SER A 49 -12.26 -4.61 24.35
N GLY A 50 -10.94 -4.55 24.56
CA GLY A 50 -10.17 -5.61 25.21
C GLY A 50 -9.76 -6.77 24.29
N ALA A 51 -10.06 -6.70 22.99
CA ALA A 51 -9.64 -7.69 21.99
C ALA A 51 -8.13 -7.63 21.70
N LEU A 52 -7.50 -6.46 21.87
CA LEU A 52 -6.06 -6.26 21.77
C LEU A 52 -5.50 -5.65 23.06
N LYS A 53 -4.31 -6.11 23.45
CA LYS A 53 -3.54 -5.46 24.53
C LYS A 53 -2.79 -4.27 23.96
N GLU A 54 -2.84 -3.13 24.63
CA GLU A 54 -2.15 -1.89 24.23
C GLU A 54 -0.61 -2.07 24.21
N ASP A 55 -0.07 -2.81 25.17
CA ASP A 55 1.35 -3.16 25.25
C ASP A 55 1.70 -4.40 24.40
N GLY A 56 0.70 -5.00 23.74
CA GLY A 56 0.85 -6.19 22.92
C GLY A 56 1.70 -5.96 21.67
N PRO A 57 2.43 -6.98 21.20
CA PRO A 57 3.31 -6.85 20.05
C PRO A 57 2.55 -6.51 18.76
N VAL A 58 1.32 -7.02 18.61
CA VAL A 58 0.46 -6.78 17.44
C VAL A 58 0.03 -5.30 17.37
N PHE A 59 -0.59 -4.77 18.42
CA PHE A 59 -1.02 -3.37 18.44
C PHE A 59 0.17 -2.43 18.26
N ARG A 60 1.24 -2.62 19.05
CA ARG A 60 2.44 -1.78 18.96
C ARG A 60 3.04 -1.78 17.55
N HIS A 61 3.09 -2.94 16.89
CA HIS A 61 3.58 -3.04 15.52
C HIS A 61 2.71 -2.25 14.54
N TYR A 62 1.43 -2.62 14.41
CA TYR A 62 0.57 -2.04 13.38
C TYR A 62 0.24 -0.57 13.66
N TYR A 63 -0.01 -0.19 14.91
CA TYR A 63 -0.27 1.20 15.27
C TYR A 63 0.92 2.12 14.97
N THR A 64 2.15 1.68 15.29
CA THR A 64 3.37 2.43 14.94
C THR A 64 3.49 2.60 13.43
N ARG A 65 3.27 1.52 12.68
CA ARG A 65 3.38 1.50 11.22
C ARG A 65 2.35 2.39 10.54
N VAL A 66 1.10 2.32 10.95
CA VAL A 66 0.01 3.17 10.47
C VAL A 66 0.37 4.64 10.67
N ASN A 67 0.82 5.03 11.86
CA ASN A 67 1.21 6.41 12.13
C ASN A 67 2.44 6.87 11.33
N GLN A 68 3.43 6.00 11.13
CA GLN A 68 4.58 6.30 10.26
C GLN A 68 4.13 6.56 8.81
N LEU A 69 3.25 5.69 8.28
CA LEU A 69 2.75 5.81 6.91
C LEU A 69 1.88 7.05 6.74
N LEU A 70 1.00 7.37 7.69
CA LEU A 70 0.17 8.57 7.65
C LEU A 70 0.99 9.86 7.71
N ARG A 71 2.14 9.86 8.39
CA ARG A 71 3.08 11.00 8.39
C ARG A 71 3.80 11.15 7.05
N ALA A 72 4.12 10.05 6.39
CA ALA A 72 4.83 10.06 5.11
C ALA A 72 3.91 10.33 3.92
N ALA A 73 2.78 9.63 3.82
CA ALA A 73 1.95 9.54 2.62
C ALA A 73 1.43 10.85 2.00
N PRO A 74 0.96 11.87 2.74
CA PRO A 74 0.29 13.01 2.10
C PRO A 74 1.21 13.85 1.20
N ASN A 75 2.54 13.80 1.39
CA ASN A 75 3.47 14.75 0.79
C ASN A 75 4.68 14.11 0.10
N VAL A 76 4.70 12.79 -0.11
CA VAL A 76 5.90 12.10 -0.61
C VAL A 76 5.67 11.36 -1.91
N GLY A 77 6.72 11.28 -2.75
CA GLY A 77 6.73 10.42 -3.92
C GLY A 77 6.78 8.94 -3.55
N LEU A 78 6.57 8.07 -4.54
CA LEU A 78 6.56 6.61 -4.38
C LEU A 78 7.82 6.07 -3.67
N ASP A 79 9.00 6.56 -4.02
CA ASP A 79 10.26 6.08 -3.45
C ASP A 79 10.34 6.33 -1.94
N ARG A 80 10.02 7.56 -1.52
CA ARG A 80 9.94 7.92 -0.10
C ARG A 80 8.83 7.19 0.64
N LEU A 81 7.73 6.85 -0.03
CA LEU A 81 6.71 6.00 0.55
C LEU A 81 7.27 4.58 0.79
N LEU A 82 7.97 4.01 -0.19
CA LEU A 82 8.62 2.69 -0.03
C LEU A 82 9.67 2.71 1.07
N GLU A 83 10.45 3.78 1.20
CA GLU A 83 11.39 3.97 2.32
C GLU A 83 10.68 4.01 3.69
N ALA A 84 9.52 4.66 3.77
CA ALA A 84 8.71 4.67 4.99
C ALA A 84 8.13 3.27 5.31
N ILE A 85 7.86 2.47 4.27
CA ILE A 85 7.39 1.08 4.43
C ILE A 85 8.56 0.17 4.82
N PHE A 86 9.74 0.32 4.25
CA PHE A 86 10.89 -0.54 4.52
C PHE A 86 11.96 0.33 5.20
N THR A 87 11.83 0.45 6.52
CA THR A 87 12.71 1.27 7.38
C THR A 87 14.18 0.90 7.14
N ARG A 88 15.04 1.85 6.74
CA ARG A 88 16.47 1.66 6.38
C ARG A 88 16.75 1.09 4.98
N TRP A 89 15.94 1.52 4.02
CA TRP A 89 16.12 1.21 2.59
C TRP A 89 17.54 1.41 2.06
N GLU A 90 18.19 2.52 2.41
CA GLU A 90 19.47 2.90 1.81
C GLU A 90 20.63 1.97 2.21
N GLU A 91 20.46 1.16 3.26
CA GLU A 91 21.52 0.32 3.83
C GLU A 91 21.44 -1.16 3.38
N HIS A 92 20.31 -1.61 2.80
CA HIS A 92 20.05 -3.04 2.56
C HIS A 92 19.38 -3.34 1.21
N ASP A 93 19.61 -4.56 0.67
CA ASP A 93 18.89 -5.05 -0.51
C ASP A 93 17.38 -5.15 -0.21
N PHE A 94 16.56 -4.66 -1.14
CA PHE A 94 15.11 -4.71 -1.03
C PHE A 94 14.56 -6.10 -0.74
N ASN A 95 15.12 -7.13 -1.38
CA ASN A 95 14.64 -8.49 -1.18
C ASN A 95 14.97 -8.99 0.22
N GLU A 96 16.04 -8.49 0.84
CA GLU A 96 16.36 -8.76 2.24
C GLU A 96 15.33 -8.09 3.16
N MET A 97 14.99 -6.83 2.89
CA MET A 97 13.97 -6.12 3.66
C MET A 97 12.59 -6.76 3.59
N LEU A 98 12.19 -7.24 2.40
CA LEU A 98 10.97 -8.01 2.24
C LEU A 98 11.01 -9.31 3.06
N ARG A 99 12.14 -10.03 3.03
CA ARG A 99 12.30 -11.25 3.84
C ARG A 99 12.23 -10.96 5.34
N GLN A 100 12.80 -9.86 5.80
CA GLN A 100 12.70 -9.43 7.20
C GLN A 100 11.25 -9.06 7.58
N ALA A 101 10.54 -8.35 6.70
CA ALA A 101 9.14 -8.01 6.90
C ALA A 101 8.25 -9.27 6.97
N ASP A 102 8.52 -10.25 6.11
CA ASP A 102 7.84 -11.55 6.06
C ASP A 102 8.09 -12.36 7.34
N ALA A 103 9.34 -12.45 7.77
CA ALA A 103 9.70 -13.13 9.02
C ALA A 103 9.02 -12.48 10.23
N LYS A 104 8.97 -11.14 10.28
CA LYS A 104 8.31 -10.40 11.35
C LYS A 104 6.80 -10.58 11.35
N ALA A 105 6.16 -10.54 10.18
CA ALA A 105 4.72 -10.81 10.04
C ALA A 105 4.38 -12.23 10.47
N SER A 106 5.18 -13.21 10.05
CA SER A 106 5.02 -14.62 10.45
C SER A 106 5.11 -14.84 11.97
N ILE A 107 5.96 -14.08 12.67
CA ILE A 107 6.02 -14.13 14.14
C ILE A 107 4.75 -13.52 14.75
N LEU A 108 4.27 -12.39 14.22
CA LEU A 108 3.07 -11.72 14.72
C LEU A 108 1.81 -12.56 14.48
N PHE A 109 1.71 -13.27 13.36
CA PHE A 109 0.57 -14.13 13.06
C PHE A 109 0.45 -15.36 13.97
N ARG A 110 1.51 -15.69 14.71
CA ARG A 110 1.49 -16.74 15.75
C ARG A 110 1.11 -16.21 17.13
N ASP A 111 0.91 -14.89 17.27
CA ASP A 111 0.49 -14.29 18.53
C ASP A 111 -0.98 -14.68 18.83
N GLN A 112 -1.27 -14.91 20.11
CA GLN A 112 -2.62 -15.27 20.55
C GLN A 112 -3.67 -14.21 20.15
N ALA A 113 -3.31 -12.95 19.94
CA ALA A 113 -4.26 -11.93 19.47
C ALA A 113 -4.85 -12.25 18.09
N PHE A 114 -4.14 -12.98 17.23
CA PHE A 114 -4.67 -13.43 15.92
C PHE A 114 -5.76 -14.48 16.06
N ASP A 115 -6.04 -14.89 17.29
CA ASP A 115 -7.20 -15.67 17.58
C ASP A 115 -8.49 -14.90 17.30
N ASP A 116 -8.54 -13.64 17.67
CA ASP A 116 -9.74 -12.85 17.45
C ASP A 116 -9.97 -12.59 15.94
N GLN A 117 -11.21 -12.85 15.46
CA GLN A 117 -11.57 -12.63 14.06
C GLN A 117 -11.51 -11.16 13.67
N ASP A 118 -11.84 -10.25 14.58
CA ASP A 118 -11.78 -8.82 14.32
C ASP A 118 -10.32 -8.34 14.23
N VAL A 119 -9.41 -8.90 15.03
CA VAL A 119 -7.97 -8.62 14.89
C VAL A 119 -7.47 -9.04 13.50
N ARG A 120 -7.81 -10.25 13.04
CA ARG A 120 -7.47 -10.71 11.68
C ARG A 120 -8.02 -9.77 10.60
N ARG A 121 -9.28 -9.36 10.73
CA ARG A 121 -9.95 -8.46 9.79
C ARG A 121 -9.27 -7.09 9.72
N VAL A 122 -8.91 -6.51 10.86
CA VAL A 122 -8.24 -5.19 10.92
C VAL A 122 -6.82 -5.26 10.37
N VAL A 123 -6.08 -6.34 10.65
CA VAL A 123 -4.75 -6.54 10.06
C VAL A 123 -4.82 -6.77 8.55
N ALA A 124 -5.81 -7.51 8.06
CA ALA A 124 -6.03 -7.64 6.62
C ALA A 124 -6.39 -6.28 5.98
N ALA A 125 -7.22 -5.48 6.65
CA ALA A 125 -7.55 -4.12 6.23
C ALA A 125 -6.30 -3.20 6.20
N TYR A 126 -5.38 -3.36 7.16
CA TYR A 126 -4.09 -2.67 7.15
C TYR A 126 -3.30 -2.94 5.86
N TYR A 127 -3.12 -4.21 5.49
CA TYR A 127 -2.37 -4.57 4.29
C TYR A 127 -3.07 -4.10 3.00
N ARG A 128 -4.40 -4.17 2.94
CA ARG A 128 -5.19 -3.61 1.83
C ARG A 128 -5.03 -2.10 1.73
N ALA A 129 -5.07 -1.39 2.86
CA ALA A 129 -4.85 0.06 2.89
C ALA A 129 -3.42 0.41 2.45
N LEU A 130 -2.42 -0.36 2.89
CA LEU A 130 -1.02 -0.21 2.46
C LEU A 130 -0.87 -0.41 0.94
N GLN A 131 -1.51 -1.44 0.39
CA GLN A 131 -1.55 -1.69 -1.05
C GLN A 131 -2.15 -0.50 -1.81
N GLY A 132 -3.32 -0.03 -1.36
CA GLY A 132 -3.98 1.15 -1.93
C GLY A 132 -3.11 2.40 -1.87
N LEU A 133 -2.36 2.58 -0.78
CA LEU A 133 -1.40 3.66 -0.60
C LEU A 133 -0.29 3.60 -1.65
N ILE A 134 0.33 2.43 -1.86
CA ILE A 134 1.40 2.26 -2.85
C ILE A 134 0.88 2.56 -4.27
N LEU A 135 -0.28 2.01 -4.62
CA LEU A 135 -0.88 2.20 -5.95
C LEU A 135 -1.36 3.65 -6.19
N ALA A 136 -1.77 4.36 -5.14
CA ALA A 136 -2.18 5.76 -5.23
C ALA A 136 -1.02 6.72 -5.60
N HIS A 137 0.22 6.30 -5.34
CA HIS A 137 1.40 7.12 -5.62
C HIS A 137 1.97 6.89 -7.02
N SER A 138 1.44 5.94 -7.79
CA SER A 138 1.83 5.75 -9.19
C SER A 138 0.73 5.15 -10.06
N SER A 139 0.26 5.95 -11.00
CA SER A 139 -0.80 5.59 -11.96
C SER A 139 -0.36 4.50 -12.93
N VAL A 140 0.93 4.48 -13.30
CA VAL A 140 1.51 3.42 -14.13
C VAL A 140 1.48 2.10 -13.35
N LEU A 141 1.85 2.11 -12.07
CA LEU A 141 1.74 0.95 -11.20
C LEU A 141 0.30 0.47 -11.07
N ARG A 142 -0.64 1.40 -10.84
CA ARG A 142 -2.06 1.08 -10.77
C ARG A 142 -2.56 0.43 -12.07
N LEU A 143 -2.20 0.97 -13.22
CA LEU A 143 -2.61 0.42 -14.51
C LEU A 143 -1.98 -0.95 -14.77
N VAL A 144 -0.68 -1.11 -14.50
CA VAL A 144 0.02 -2.40 -14.64
C VAL A 144 -0.55 -3.44 -13.69
N TYR A 145 -0.86 -3.06 -12.45
CA TYR A 145 -1.44 -3.97 -11.46
C TYR A 145 -2.87 -4.36 -11.83
N LEU A 146 -3.74 -3.41 -12.16
CA LEU A 146 -5.13 -3.73 -12.54
C LEU A 146 -5.20 -4.55 -13.83
N THR A 147 -4.43 -4.20 -14.86
CA THR A 147 -4.48 -4.91 -16.15
C THR A 147 -3.74 -6.25 -16.10
N GLY A 148 -2.60 -6.33 -15.39
CA GLY A 148 -1.80 -7.54 -15.30
C GLY A 148 -2.29 -8.53 -14.24
N PHE A 149 -2.63 -8.06 -13.04
CA PHE A 149 -2.93 -8.92 -11.90
C PHE A 149 -4.39 -9.38 -11.86
N GLN A 150 -5.36 -8.52 -12.19
CA GLN A 150 -6.77 -8.94 -12.20
C GLN A 150 -7.07 -9.97 -13.31
N LEU A 151 -6.37 -9.90 -14.44
CA LEU A 151 -6.55 -10.87 -15.52
C LEU A 151 -5.76 -12.17 -15.31
N ALA A 152 -4.52 -12.11 -14.80
CA ALA A 152 -3.64 -13.28 -14.77
C ALA A 152 -3.45 -13.90 -13.38
N LYS A 153 -3.99 -13.30 -12.30
CA LYS A 153 -3.77 -13.67 -10.88
C LYS A 153 -2.31 -13.73 -10.42
N ARG A 154 -1.36 -13.41 -11.30
CA ARG A 154 0.08 -13.30 -11.08
C ARG A 154 0.63 -12.27 -12.07
N LEU A 155 1.55 -11.42 -11.61
CA LEU A 155 2.28 -10.55 -12.51
C LEU A 155 3.22 -11.39 -13.39
N PRO A 156 3.14 -11.31 -14.72
CA PRO A 156 4.07 -12.03 -15.58
C PRO A 156 5.51 -11.62 -15.23
N GLN A 157 6.40 -12.59 -14.98
CA GLN A 157 7.79 -12.30 -14.64
C GLN A 157 8.48 -11.41 -15.70
N ALA A 158 8.05 -11.51 -16.96
CA ALA A 158 8.48 -10.64 -18.05
C ALA A 158 8.18 -9.15 -17.78
N VAL A 159 6.99 -8.83 -17.28
CA VAL A 159 6.59 -7.45 -16.93
C VAL A 159 7.45 -6.92 -15.78
N MET A 160 7.71 -7.74 -14.76
CA MET A 160 8.59 -7.35 -13.66
C MET A 160 10.02 -7.08 -14.13
N ARG A 161 10.56 -7.90 -15.05
CA ARG A 161 11.93 -7.77 -15.58
C ARG A 161 12.12 -6.51 -16.41
N LEU A 162 11.08 -6.06 -17.10
CA LEU A 162 11.12 -4.86 -17.96
C LEU A 162 10.79 -3.57 -17.18
N ALA A 163 10.12 -3.67 -16.04
CA ALA A 163 9.81 -2.50 -15.21
C ALA A 163 11.09 -1.86 -14.65
N PRO A 164 11.20 -0.51 -14.64
CA PRO A 164 12.29 0.19 -13.97
C PRO A 164 12.30 -0.15 -12.48
N SER A 165 13.49 -0.09 -11.87
CA SER A 165 13.73 -0.47 -10.47
C SER A 165 12.65 -0.02 -9.46
N PRO A 166 12.25 1.27 -9.37
CA PRO A 166 11.25 1.71 -8.38
C PRO A 166 9.88 1.07 -8.60
N TYR A 167 9.46 0.88 -9.85
CA TYR A 167 8.19 0.25 -10.20
C TYR A 167 8.20 -1.25 -9.88
N ARG A 168 9.30 -1.96 -10.19
CA ARG A 168 9.45 -3.38 -9.83
C ARG A 168 9.35 -3.59 -8.32
N ARG A 169 9.95 -2.70 -7.54
CA ARG A 169 9.92 -2.73 -6.08
C ARG A 169 8.53 -2.48 -5.53
N ALA A 170 7.84 -1.46 -6.03
CA ALA A 170 6.46 -1.19 -5.66
C ALA A 170 5.53 -2.35 -6.03
N LEU A 171 5.69 -2.98 -7.20
CA LEU A 171 4.90 -4.16 -7.60
C LEU A 171 5.09 -5.32 -6.62
N LYS A 172 6.34 -5.61 -6.22
CA LYS A 172 6.65 -6.62 -5.20
C LYS A 172 6.07 -6.26 -3.82
N ALA A 173 6.10 -4.99 -3.44
CA ALA A 173 5.52 -4.53 -2.17
C ALA A 173 3.97 -4.65 -2.18
N VAL A 174 3.34 -4.40 -3.32
CA VAL A 174 1.90 -4.60 -3.56
C VAL A 174 1.53 -6.09 -3.50
N GLU A 175 2.33 -6.96 -4.13
CA GLU A 175 2.15 -8.42 -4.09
C GLU A 175 2.33 -8.97 -2.67
N TYR A 176 3.34 -8.47 -1.95
CA TYR A 176 3.54 -8.77 -0.53
C TYR A 176 2.30 -8.37 0.28
N ALA A 177 1.82 -7.14 0.16
CA ALA A 177 0.64 -6.68 0.90
C ALA A 177 -0.61 -7.53 0.60
N ASP A 178 -0.85 -7.88 -0.65
CA ASP A 178 -1.97 -8.74 -1.05
C ASP A 178 -1.89 -10.14 -0.40
N ARG A 179 -0.70 -10.74 -0.44
CA ARG A 179 -0.44 -12.04 0.18
C ARG A 179 -0.62 -11.99 1.70
N GLU A 180 -0.04 -11.00 2.37
CA GLU A 180 -0.16 -10.85 3.81
C GLU A 180 -1.60 -10.58 4.26
N ALA A 181 -2.40 -9.86 3.46
CA ALA A 181 -3.82 -9.69 3.72
C ALA A 181 -4.55 -11.04 3.72
N GLY A 182 -4.28 -11.90 2.72
CA GLY A 182 -4.83 -13.25 2.65
C GLY A 182 -4.38 -14.15 3.79
N LEU A 183 -3.11 -14.08 4.19
CA LEU A 183 -2.57 -14.83 5.33
C LEU A 183 -3.21 -14.36 6.65
N ALA A 184 -3.35 -13.06 6.84
CA ALA A 184 -4.00 -12.51 8.03
C ALA A 184 -5.45 -12.99 8.16
N GLU A 185 -6.20 -13.11 7.06
CA GLU A 185 -7.55 -13.68 7.08
C GLU A 185 -7.56 -15.19 7.37
N ALA A 186 -6.56 -15.92 6.86
CA ALA A 186 -6.47 -17.38 6.93
C ALA A 186 -5.76 -17.92 8.19
N ALA A 187 -5.13 -17.08 9.02
CA ALA A 187 -4.23 -17.45 10.13
C ALA A 187 -4.84 -18.34 11.25
N ARG A 188 -6.07 -18.82 11.09
CA ARG A 188 -6.82 -19.64 12.05
C ARG A 188 -7.54 -20.85 11.47
N LEU A 189 -7.31 -21.17 10.20
CA LEU A 189 -7.88 -22.38 9.57
C LEU A 189 -6.93 -23.60 9.63
N VAL A 190 -5.85 -23.50 10.40
CA VAL A 190 -4.86 -24.57 10.64
C VAL A 190 -4.58 -24.65 12.13
#